data_AF-S3ZIC7-F1
#
_entry.id   AF-S3ZIC7-F1
#
_cell.length_a   1.000
_cell.length_b   1.000
_cell.length_c   1.000
_cell.angle_alpha   90.00
_cell.angle_beta   90.00
_cell.angle_gamma   90.00
#
_symmetry.space_group_name_H-M   'P 1'
#
loop_
_entity.id
_entity.type
_entity.pdbx_description
1 polymer ?
#
loop_
_entity_poly.entity_id
_entity_poly.type
_entity_poly.pdbx_seq_one_letter_code
_entity_poly.pdbx_strand_id
1 'polypeptide(L)'
;MAAVNGPAQVVLSGDREVLAGLEETLRGEGRKVRWLKVSHAFHSPLMAPVLDDFRKVAENLTYRDTALPVVSNLTGRLATADELKDPEYWVRHIREAVRFHDGLTALTDFGVSTLLELGPDSVLTAMAHDTVTDPAAQTGLIAALRKDRPETDTFLTALAKAYVRGVEVDWTPLYAPATPRGRVDLPTYAFQHEHYWLNPLEQTAAAAAGGGADPVDARFWQAVEDEDLAALTGALEVDEEAPFRSVLPALTAWRRQRHEQSELDRRQYRIAWKPLAKVARPALTGTWLVVAPAGETDEPWTDASVRALEQGGARARVLRVEPRDAGGSELREQVRAALADHGGSEEQGTPVTGVLSLLACGPTPERSEAPETSKTHAVDGETVPADVLRTLALVQALGDADVAAPLWVATRGAVSVGASDAVAEADRAAVWGLGRVAALEHPERWGGLVDLPGTPDARATTRLAQVLGAASGEDQVAVRGTRWRCAGPACSGADWCAHRSATRPRTRRGSGPRPRAAARSSSPAARAPSAHTSPAGWRARAPSTSS
;
A
#
# COMPACT_ATOMS: atom_id res chain seq x y z
N MET A 1 27.75 41.75 -13.78
CA MET A 1 26.84 40.67 -14.23
C MET A 1 25.54 40.81 -13.49
N ALA A 2 24.41 40.57 -14.16
CA ALA A 2 23.07 40.69 -13.61
C ALA A 2 22.48 39.32 -13.23
N ALA A 3 22.74 38.29 -14.04
CA ALA A 3 22.29 36.94 -13.77
C ALA A 3 23.21 35.88 -14.41
N VAL A 4 23.28 34.71 -13.78
CA VAL A 4 23.86 33.46 -14.29
C VAL A 4 22.72 32.46 -14.42
N ASN A 5 22.19 32.28 -15.64
CA ASN A 5 21.03 31.43 -15.89
C ASN A 5 21.42 30.00 -16.29
N GLY A 6 22.62 29.83 -16.84
CA GLY A 6 23.18 28.54 -17.18
C GLY A 6 24.67 28.64 -17.53
N PRO A 7 25.34 27.51 -17.82
CA PRO A 7 26.78 27.47 -18.08
C PRO A 7 27.18 28.27 -19.34
N ALA A 8 26.26 28.45 -20.29
CA ALA A 8 26.45 29.22 -21.51
C ALA A 8 25.49 30.42 -21.64
N GLN A 9 24.77 30.78 -20.57
CA GLN A 9 23.75 31.83 -20.60
C GLN A 9 23.88 32.77 -19.39
N VAL A 10 24.35 33.99 -19.66
CA VAL A 10 24.52 35.05 -18.66
C VAL A 10 23.83 36.33 -19.10
N VAL A 11 23.44 37.16 -18.13
CA VAL A 11 22.86 38.49 -18.37
C VAL A 11 23.80 39.56 -17.83
N LEU A 12 24.04 40.58 -18.64
CA LEU A 12 24.81 41.76 -18.27
C LEU A 12 23.88 42.96 -18.17
N SER A 13 24.13 43.83 -17.19
CA SER A 13 23.30 44.99 -16.87
C SER A 13 24.21 46.08 -16.33
N GLY A 14 23.98 47.32 -16.74
CA GLY A 14 24.86 48.46 -16.46
C GLY A 14 24.65 49.60 -17.46
N ASP A 15 25.66 50.45 -17.58
CA ASP A 15 25.66 51.57 -18.50
C ASP A 15 25.48 51.14 -19.96
N ARG A 16 24.66 51.87 -20.71
CA ARG A 16 24.28 51.49 -22.07
C ARG A 16 25.43 51.58 -23.05
N GLU A 17 26.29 52.59 -22.94
CA GLU A 17 27.41 52.79 -23.86
C GLU A 17 28.46 51.70 -23.64
N VAL A 18 28.75 51.39 -22.37
CA VAL A 18 29.64 50.29 -22.00
C VAL A 18 29.13 48.94 -22.54
N LEU A 19 27.83 48.66 -22.38
CA LEU A 19 27.24 47.43 -22.88
C LEU A 19 27.18 47.35 -24.41
N ALA A 20 27.04 48.48 -25.10
CA ALA A 20 27.08 48.53 -26.57
C ALA A 20 28.47 48.17 -27.12
N GLY A 21 29.55 48.71 -26.53
CA GLY A 21 30.91 48.33 -26.91
C GLY A 21 31.21 46.85 -26.62
N LEU A 22 30.67 46.31 -25.53
CA LEU A 22 30.80 44.89 -25.22
C LEU A 22 29.99 44.00 -26.18
N GLU A 23 28.81 44.43 -26.61
CA GLU A 23 28.04 43.73 -27.65
C GLU A 23 28.86 43.59 -28.93
N GLU A 24 29.50 44.67 -29.39
CA GLU A 24 30.32 44.65 -30.61
C GLU A 24 31.46 43.64 -30.47
N THR A 25 32.17 43.67 -29.34
CA THR A 25 33.26 42.72 -29.03
C THR A 25 32.75 41.27 -29.05
N LEU A 26 31.67 40.98 -28.33
CA LEU A 26 31.12 39.62 -28.22
C LEU A 26 30.59 39.11 -29.57
N ARG A 27 29.97 39.98 -30.38
CA ARG A 27 29.53 39.62 -31.75
C ARG A 27 30.73 39.38 -32.66
N GLY A 28 31.81 40.15 -32.53
CA GLY A 28 33.08 39.94 -33.23
C GLY A 28 33.72 38.57 -32.92
N GLU A 29 33.53 38.08 -31.69
CA GLU A 29 33.91 36.72 -31.28
C GLU A 29 32.91 35.63 -31.72
N GLY A 30 31.87 35.96 -32.49
CA GLY A 30 30.86 35.01 -32.96
C GLY A 30 29.83 34.59 -31.90
N ARG A 31 29.73 35.30 -30.77
CA ARG A 31 28.77 34.99 -29.71
C ARG A 31 27.39 35.59 -30.01
N LYS A 32 26.34 34.88 -29.63
CA LYS A 32 24.95 35.36 -29.75
C LYS A 32 24.65 36.37 -28.63
N VAL A 33 24.25 37.59 -29.00
CA VAL A 33 23.86 38.65 -28.07
C VAL A 33 22.42 39.09 -28.36
N ARG A 34 21.63 39.34 -27.31
CA ARG A 34 20.26 39.85 -27.40
C ARG A 34 20.02 40.90 -26.32
N TRP A 35 19.59 42.10 -26.71
CA TRP A 35 19.13 43.12 -25.77
C TRP A 35 17.79 42.74 -25.15
N LEU A 36 17.64 42.99 -23.85
CA LEU A 36 16.39 42.79 -23.12
C LEU A 36 15.64 44.12 -23.02
N LYS A 37 14.33 44.10 -23.30
CA LYS A 37 13.47 45.27 -23.18
C LYS A 37 13.02 45.41 -21.72
N VAL A 38 13.87 46.05 -20.92
CA VAL A 38 13.62 46.34 -19.50
C VAL A 38 13.64 47.85 -19.26
N SER A 39 12.89 48.32 -18.27
CA SER A 39 12.83 49.75 -17.94
C SER A 39 14.08 50.23 -17.20
N HIS A 40 14.76 49.35 -16.47
CA HIS A 40 15.91 49.68 -15.64
C HIS A 40 16.97 48.58 -15.68
N ALA A 41 18.23 48.98 -15.43
CA ALA A 41 19.36 48.10 -15.29
C ALA A 41 19.43 47.48 -13.88
N PHE A 42 18.53 46.55 -13.58
CA PHE A 42 18.53 45.79 -12.31
C PHE A 42 19.82 44.97 -12.14
N HIS A 43 20.15 44.62 -10.89
CA HIS A 43 21.35 43.84 -10.56
C HIS A 43 22.65 44.44 -11.12
N SER A 44 22.78 45.77 -11.01
CA SER A 44 23.90 46.54 -11.59
C SER A 44 24.33 47.71 -10.71
N PRO A 45 25.53 48.29 -10.98
CA PRO A 45 25.99 49.63 -10.56
C PRO A 45 24.93 50.72 -10.47
N LEU A 46 23.97 50.72 -11.39
CA LEU A 46 22.96 51.77 -11.49
C LEU A 46 21.85 51.68 -10.42
N MET A 47 21.82 50.61 -9.62
CA MET A 47 20.90 50.50 -8.47
C MET A 47 21.38 51.25 -7.24
N ALA A 48 22.63 51.73 -7.19
CA ALA A 48 23.18 52.40 -6.01
C ALA A 48 22.29 53.54 -5.45
N PRO A 49 21.69 54.43 -6.28
CA PRO A 49 20.91 55.55 -5.76
C PRO A 49 19.63 55.15 -5.01
N VAL A 50 19.07 53.96 -5.27
CA VAL A 50 17.82 53.51 -4.63
C VAL A 50 18.05 52.65 -3.39
N LEU A 51 19.29 52.21 -3.11
CA LEU A 51 19.56 51.23 -2.06
C LEU A 51 19.23 51.74 -0.66
N ASP A 52 19.53 53.00 -0.35
CA ASP A 52 19.26 53.57 0.98
C ASP A 52 17.75 53.73 1.25
N ASP A 53 16.98 54.15 0.24
CA ASP A 53 15.54 54.26 0.38
C ASP A 53 14.87 52.88 0.41
N PHE A 54 15.36 51.93 -0.38
CA PHE A 54 14.90 50.54 -0.33
C PHE A 54 15.19 49.89 1.03
N ARG A 55 16.38 50.15 1.61
CA ARG A 55 16.77 49.70 2.95
C ARG A 55 15.79 50.17 4.02
N LYS A 56 15.46 51.47 4.04
CA LYS A 56 14.48 52.03 5.00
C LYS A 56 13.14 51.29 4.91
N VAL A 57 12.70 50.92 3.71
CA VAL A 57 11.47 50.14 3.54
C VAL A 57 11.65 48.73 4.09
N ALA A 58 12.73 48.05 3.74
CA ALA A 58 13.02 46.69 4.20
C ALA A 58 13.12 46.59 5.74
N GLU A 59 13.78 47.55 6.40
CA GLU A 59 13.91 47.61 7.86
C GLU A 59 12.57 47.76 8.59
N ASN A 60 11.55 48.29 7.91
CA ASN A 60 10.20 48.45 8.47
C ASN A 60 9.31 47.22 8.26
N LEU A 61 9.77 46.18 7.56
CA LEU A 61 9.00 44.95 7.35
C LEU A 61 9.09 44.04 8.57
N THR A 62 7.99 43.34 8.86
CA THR A 62 7.99 42.26 9.87
C THR A 62 8.38 40.95 9.21
N TYR A 63 9.57 40.45 9.52
CA TYR A 63 10.05 39.17 9.03
C TYR A 63 9.60 38.01 9.91
N ARG A 64 9.33 36.85 9.29
CA ARG A 64 8.89 35.61 9.96
C ARG A 64 9.73 34.43 9.51
N ASP A 65 9.74 33.37 10.30
CA ASP A 65 10.36 32.11 9.90
C ASP A 65 9.69 31.53 8.67
N THR A 66 10.51 31.02 7.75
CA THR A 66 10.04 30.39 6.52
C THR A 66 9.50 28.99 6.83
N ALA A 67 8.26 28.72 6.47
CA ALA A 67 7.66 27.39 6.58
C ALA A 67 8.27 26.38 5.60
N LEU A 68 8.81 26.87 4.47
CA LEU A 68 9.46 26.08 3.44
C LEU A 68 10.93 26.48 3.29
N PRO A 69 11.84 25.53 3.03
CA PRO A 69 13.22 25.84 2.68
C PRO A 69 13.29 26.71 1.42
N VAL A 70 14.17 27.71 1.42
CA VAL A 70 14.36 28.64 0.28
C VAL A 70 15.79 28.53 -0.23
N VAL A 71 15.93 28.26 -1.53
CA VAL A 71 17.22 28.41 -2.22
C VAL A 71 17.37 29.86 -2.63
N SER A 72 18.41 30.52 -2.12
CA SER A 72 18.66 31.93 -2.37
C SER A 72 19.20 32.14 -3.77
N ASN A 73 18.51 32.97 -4.56
CA ASN A 73 19.02 33.45 -5.84
C ASN A 73 20.21 34.42 -5.72
N LEU A 74 20.58 34.83 -4.52
CA LEU A 74 21.79 35.63 -4.28
C LEU A 74 23.02 34.75 -4.13
N THR A 75 22.88 33.63 -3.41
CA THR A 75 24.00 32.76 -3.02
C THR A 75 24.06 31.44 -3.78
N GLY A 76 22.97 31.05 -4.46
CA GLY A 76 22.86 29.76 -5.15
C GLY A 76 22.71 28.56 -4.21
N ARG A 77 22.54 28.76 -2.90
CA ARG A 77 22.42 27.70 -1.89
C ARG A 77 21.19 27.87 -1.03
N LEU A 78 20.93 26.89 -0.18
CA LEU A 78 19.89 26.99 0.84
C LEU A 78 20.18 28.18 1.78
N ALA A 79 19.18 29.05 1.92
CA ALA A 79 19.23 30.21 2.81
C ALA A 79 18.89 29.81 4.23
N THR A 80 19.52 30.46 5.20
CA THR A 80 19.15 30.36 6.61
C THR A 80 17.98 31.31 6.92
N ALA A 81 17.24 31.03 7.99
CA ALA A 81 16.15 31.90 8.43
C ALA A 81 16.68 33.31 8.77
N ASP A 82 17.84 33.40 9.40
CA ASP A 82 18.47 34.67 9.78
C ASP A 82 18.85 35.50 8.55
N GLU A 83 19.39 34.87 7.50
CA GLU A 83 19.70 35.56 6.23
C GLU A 83 18.45 36.17 5.59
N LEU A 84 17.31 35.47 5.58
CA LEU A 84 16.08 35.98 4.95
C LEU A 84 15.35 37.04 5.77
N LYS A 85 15.58 37.04 7.09
CA LYS A 85 15.06 38.02 8.04
C LYS A 85 15.90 39.30 8.12
N ASP A 86 17.07 39.31 7.50
CA ASP A 86 17.95 40.48 7.44
C ASP A 86 17.53 41.43 6.30
N PRO A 87 17.18 42.70 6.59
CA PRO A 87 16.94 43.71 5.56
C PRO A 87 18.09 43.86 4.56
N GLU A 88 19.35 43.70 5.00
CA GLU A 88 20.52 43.82 4.13
C GLU A 88 20.52 42.75 3.03
N TYR A 89 20.01 41.56 3.31
CA TYR A 89 19.90 40.51 2.30
C TYR A 89 19.08 40.97 1.10
N TRP A 90 17.99 41.71 1.32
CA TRP A 90 17.11 42.19 0.25
C TRP A 90 17.70 43.37 -0.51
N VAL A 91 18.44 44.26 0.17
CA VAL A 91 19.22 45.34 -0.46
C VAL A 91 20.29 44.76 -1.36
N ARG A 92 20.99 43.72 -0.91
CA ARG A 92 21.95 42.98 -1.72
C ARG A 92 21.27 42.25 -2.87
N HIS A 93 20.12 41.63 -2.65
CA HIS A 93 19.38 40.88 -3.68
C HIS A 93 18.99 41.73 -4.89
N ILE A 94 18.51 42.96 -4.71
CA ILE A 94 18.18 43.85 -5.84
C ILE A 94 19.42 44.35 -6.60
N ARG A 95 20.60 44.29 -5.96
CA ARG A 95 21.86 44.85 -6.45
C ARG A 95 22.79 43.82 -7.09
N GLU A 96 22.98 42.69 -6.43
CA GLU A 96 23.94 41.65 -6.81
C GLU A 96 23.33 40.68 -7.83
N ALA A 97 24.18 39.87 -8.46
CA ALA A 97 23.77 39.01 -9.56
C ALA A 97 22.89 37.83 -9.11
N VAL A 98 21.87 37.52 -9.89
CA VAL A 98 20.99 36.35 -9.71
C VAL A 98 21.73 35.05 -10.10
N ARG A 99 21.83 34.12 -9.16
CA ARG A 99 22.48 32.79 -9.25
C ARG A 99 21.48 31.68 -9.56
N PHE A 100 20.71 31.84 -10.64
CA PHE A 100 19.64 30.90 -11.00
C PHE A 100 20.17 29.50 -11.32
N HIS A 101 21.27 29.42 -12.09
CA HIS A 101 21.89 28.15 -12.43
C HIS A 101 22.34 27.38 -11.19
N ASP A 102 23.07 28.07 -10.29
CA ASP A 102 23.56 27.49 -9.05
C ASP A 102 22.39 27.02 -8.17
N GLY A 103 21.28 27.78 -8.15
CA GLY A 103 20.07 27.39 -7.45
C GLY A 103 19.41 26.11 -8.00
N LEU A 104 19.38 25.92 -9.33
CA LEU A 104 18.92 24.67 -9.94
C LEU A 104 19.81 23.49 -9.54
N THR A 105 21.13 23.66 -9.58
CA THR A 105 22.09 22.64 -9.15
C THR A 105 21.85 22.27 -7.69
N ALA A 106 21.70 23.25 -6.80
CA ALA A 106 21.41 22.99 -5.39
C ALA A 106 20.11 22.19 -5.21
N LEU A 107 19.04 22.51 -5.94
CA LEU A 107 17.78 21.77 -5.89
C LEU A 107 17.96 20.32 -6.37
N THR A 108 18.70 20.09 -7.46
CA THR A 108 19.03 18.74 -7.93
C THR A 108 19.85 17.95 -6.91
N ASP A 109 20.83 18.58 -6.25
CA ASP A 109 21.65 17.95 -5.21
C ASP A 109 20.82 17.57 -3.96
N PHE A 110 19.74 18.32 -3.67
CA PHE A 110 18.76 17.95 -2.65
C PHE A 110 17.79 16.83 -3.08
N GLY A 111 17.93 16.30 -4.30
CA GLY A 111 17.08 15.24 -4.84
C GLY A 111 15.73 15.72 -5.36
N VAL A 112 15.57 17.01 -5.64
CA VAL A 112 14.34 17.55 -6.23
C VAL A 112 14.20 17.05 -7.67
N SER A 113 13.11 16.34 -7.95
CA SER A 113 12.83 15.72 -9.26
C SER A 113 11.66 16.37 -10.02
N THR A 114 10.95 17.31 -9.39
CA THR A 114 9.83 18.03 -9.99
C THR A 114 9.92 19.51 -9.60
N LEU A 115 9.91 20.40 -10.59
CA LEU A 115 10.04 21.84 -10.44
C LEU A 115 8.82 22.50 -11.08
N LEU A 116 8.03 23.22 -10.28
CA LEU A 116 6.86 23.96 -10.73
C LEU A 116 7.15 25.46 -10.79
N GLU A 117 7.10 26.04 -11.98
CA GLU A 117 7.17 27.50 -12.18
C GLU A 117 5.81 28.13 -11.92
N LEU A 118 5.76 28.99 -10.90
CA LEU A 118 4.61 29.83 -10.58
C LEU A 118 4.83 31.22 -11.18
N GLY A 119 4.26 31.43 -12.36
CA GLY A 119 4.34 32.70 -13.08
C GLY A 119 3.35 32.73 -14.24
N PRO A 120 3.18 33.89 -14.89
CA PRO A 120 2.23 34.06 -16.00
C PRO A 120 2.66 33.36 -17.30
N ASP A 121 3.88 32.83 -17.36
CA ASP A 121 4.43 32.12 -18.51
C ASP A 121 5.49 31.11 -18.03
N SER A 122 6.28 30.58 -18.96
CA SER A 122 7.16 29.41 -18.81
C SER A 122 8.65 29.73 -18.99
N VAL A 123 9.06 30.92 -18.55
CA VAL A 123 10.40 31.46 -18.82
C VAL A 123 11.47 30.71 -18.03
N LEU A 124 11.26 30.48 -16.73
CA LEU A 124 12.21 29.75 -15.88
C LEU A 124 12.28 28.28 -16.28
N THR A 125 11.14 27.69 -16.65
CA THR A 125 11.02 26.34 -17.17
C THR A 125 11.86 26.17 -18.44
N ALA A 126 11.79 27.12 -19.38
CA ALA A 126 12.61 27.11 -20.58
C ALA A 126 14.11 27.24 -20.27
N MET A 127 14.50 28.15 -19.37
CA MET A 127 15.90 28.30 -18.95
C MET A 127 16.45 27.05 -18.23
N ALA A 128 15.63 26.42 -17.39
CA ALA A 128 15.97 25.16 -16.73
C ALA A 128 16.12 24.04 -17.77
N HIS A 129 15.26 23.98 -18.77
CA HIS A 129 15.34 22.99 -19.85
C HIS A 129 16.63 23.14 -20.68
N ASP A 130 17.09 24.36 -20.93
CA ASP A 130 18.36 24.62 -21.64
C ASP A 130 19.59 24.20 -20.83
N THR A 131 19.44 24.01 -19.52
CA THR A 131 20.52 23.68 -18.58
C THR A 131 20.54 22.19 -18.21
N VAL A 132 19.36 21.62 -17.95
CA VAL A 132 19.20 20.21 -17.54
C VAL A 132 19.16 19.36 -18.80
N THR A 133 20.18 18.52 -19.01
CA THR A 133 20.30 17.69 -20.23
C THR A 133 19.71 16.29 -20.10
N ASP A 134 19.47 15.80 -18.88
CA ASP A 134 18.86 14.49 -18.65
C ASP A 134 17.36 14.53 -19.01
N PRO A 135 16.88 13.70 -19.95
CA PRO A 135 15.47 13.66 -20.33
C PRO A 135 14.54 13.34 -19.16
N ALA A 136 14.95 12.47 -18.23
CA ALA A 136 14.12 12.12 -17.08
C ALA A 136 13.93 13.32 -16.14
N ALA A 137 14.99 14.09 -15.89
CA ALA A 137 14.90 15.34 -15.14
C ALA A 137 14.10 16.43 -15.88
N GLN A 138 14.25 16.57 -17.21
CA GLN A 138 13.49 17.55 -18.01
C GLN A 138 11.97 17.34 -17.93
N THR A 139 11.50 16.08 -17.86
CA THR A 139 10.07 15.79 -17.69
C THR A 139 9.48 16.30 -16.37
N GLY A 140 10.33 16.65 -15.39
CA GLY A 140 9.93 17.26 -14.12
C GLY A 140 9.78 18.77 -14.16
N LEU A 141 10.08 19.43 -15.28
CA LEU A 141 9.95 20.88 -15.43
C LEU A 141 8.51 21.23 -15.86
N ILE A 142 7.75 21.86 -14.98
CA ILE A 142 6.32 22.15 -15.17
C ILE A 142 6.10 23.65 -15.02
N ALA A 143 5.43 24.27 -16.00
CA ALA A 143 4.95 25.65 -15.86
C ALA A 143 3.47 25.64 -15.47
N ALA A 144 3.11 26.43 -14.46
CA ALA A 144 1.73 26.56 -14.00
C ALA A 144 0.85 27.23 -15.06
N LEU A 145 1.37 28.27 -15.71
CA LEU A 145 0.70 29.01 -16.78
C LEU A 145 1.59 29.16 -18.01
N ARG A 146 0.97 29.45 -19.14
CA ARG A 146 1.60 29.71 -20.43
C ARG A 146 0.89 30.90 -21.06
N LYS A 147 1.66 31.76 -21.70
CA LYS A 147 1.09 32.83 -22.50
C LYS A 147 0.20 32.25 -23.62
N ASP A 148 -0.87 32.97 -23.95
CA ASP A 148 -1.79 32.64 -25.06
C ASP A 148 -2.51 31.29 -24.90
N ARG A 149 -2.70 30.83 -23.65
CA ARG A 149 -3.45 29.61 -23.30
C ARG A 149 -4.49 29.90 -22.21
N PRO A 150 -5.64 29.17 -22.19
CA PRO A 150 -6.61 29.29 -21.09
C PRO A 150 -5.96 28.92 -19.75
N GLU A 151 -6.15 29.78 -18.75
CA GLU A 151 -5.56 29.65 -17.41
C GLU A 151 -5.98 28.36 -16.72
N THR A 152 -7.29 28.09 -16.67
CA THR A 152 -7.86 26.88 -16.04
C THR A 152 -7.26 25.61 -16.62
N ASP A 153 -7.26 25.48 -17.95
CA ASP A 153 -6.74 24.27 -18.62
C ASP A 153 -5.25 24.09 -18.37
N THR A 154 -4.48 25.18 -18.41
CA THR A 154 -3.03 25.12 -18.23
C THR A 154 -2.67 24.74 -16.79
N PHE A 155 -3.36 25.34 -15.82
CA PHE A 155 -3.15 25.06 -14.41
C PHE A 155 -3.57 23.63 -14.03
N LEU A 156 -4.75 23.17 -14.47
CA LEU A 156 -5.18 21.77 -14.25
C LEU A 156 -4.24 20.77 -14.93
N THR A 157 -3.73 21.11 -16.12
CA THR A 157 -2.70 20.29 -16.79
C THR A 157 -1.40 20.25 -15.99
N ALA A 158 -0.97 21.37 -15.40
CA ALA A 158 0.21 21.41 -14.55
C ALA A 158 0.05 20.53 -13.30
N LEU A 159 -1.11 20.59 -12.64
CA LEU A 159 -1.44 19.72 -11.51
C LEU A 159 -1.49 18.24 -11.90
N ALA A 160 -2.09 17.92 -13.05
CA ALA A 160 -2.12 16.56 -13.57
C ALA A 160 -0.70 16.03 -13.84
N LYS A 161 0.19 16.86 -14.42
CA LYS A 161 1.60 16.50 -14.63
C LYS A 161 2.35 16.27 -13.33
N ALA A 162 2.08 17.05 -12.29
CA ALA A 162 2.65 16.83 -10.97
C ALA A 162 2.13 15.50 -10.36
N TYR A 163 0.82 15.25 -10.47
CA TYR A 163 0.16 14.05 -9.95
C TYR A 163 0.70 12.75 -10.57
N VAL A 164 0.83 12.68 -11.91
CA VAL A 164 1.39 11.48 -12.57
C VAL A 164 2.87 11.24 -12.26
N ARG A 165 3.56 12.24 -11.70
CA ARG A 165 4.93 12.12 -11.18
C ARG A 165 4.99 11.75 -9.71
N GLY A 166 3.85 11.48 -9.08
CA GLY A 166 3.74 11.08 -7.68
C GLY A 166 3.65 12.24 -6.68
N VAL A 167 3.44 13.48 -7.14
CA VAL A 167 3.11 14.59 -6.23
C VAL A 167 1.66 14.41 -5.77
N GLU A 168 1.43 14.39 -4.47
CA GLU A 168 0.09 14.36 -3.92
C GLU A 168 -0.62 15.69 -4.20
N VAL A 169 -1.77 15.61 -4.87
CA VAL A 169 -2.63 16.77 -5.17
C VAL A 169 -3.97 16.53 -4.49
N ASP A 170 -4.34 17.43 -3.58
CA ASP A 170 -5.67 17.42 -2.98
C ASP A 170 -6.67 18.03 -3.96
N TRP A 171 -7.49 17.17 -4.57
CA TRP A 171 -8.55 17.57 -5.50
C TRP A 171 -9.82 18.02 -4.77
N THR A 172 -9.93 17.83 -3.45
CA THR A 172 -11.12 18.15 -2.65
C THR A 172 -11.58 19.60 -2.80
N PRO A 173 -10.70 20.63 -2.76
CA PRO A 173 -11.09 22.03 -2.88
C PRO A 173 -11.73 22.36 -4.23
N LEU A 174 -11.29 21.69 -5.31
CA LEU A 174 -11.85 21.88 -6.65
C LEU A 174 -13.32 21.44 -6.71
N TYR A 175 -13.69 20.44 -5.91
CA TYR A 175 -15.04 19.88 -5.85
C TYR A 175 -15.81 20.26 -4.57
N ALA A 176 -15.28 21.20 -3.76
CA ALA A 176 -15.93 21.69 -2.55
C ALA A 176 -17.17 22.59 -2.82
N PRO A 177 -17.20 23.45 -3.86
CA PRO A 177 -18.35 24.33 -4.10
C PRO A 177 -19.60 23.65 -4.68
N ALA A 178 -19.53 22.37 -5.04
CA ALA A 178 -20.63 21.64 -5.69
C ALA A 178 -21.33 20.67 -4.71
N THR A 179 -22.63 20.85 -4.50
CA THR A 179 -23.52 19.89 -3.80
C THR A 179 -24.77 19.62 -4.64
N PRO A 180 -25.37 18.41 -4.61
CA PRO A 180 -24.92 17.16 -3.99
C PRO A 180 -24.15 16.24 -4.94
N ARG A 181 -23.15 15.57 -4.37
CA ARG A 181 -22.27 14.59 -4.99
C ARG A 181 -23.03 13.30 -5.29
N GLY A 182 -23.55 13.16 -6.50
CA GLY A 182 -23.82 11.84 -7.03
C GLY A 182 -22.48 11.13 -7.23
N ARG A 183 -22.17 10.13 -6.39
CA ARG A 183 -21.13 9.16 -6.79
C ARG A 183 -21.61 8.55 -8.09
N VAL A 184 -20.78 8.63 -9.12
CA VAL A 184 -21.04 7.97 -10.39
C VAL A 184 -20.37 6.63 -10.35
N ASP A 185 -21.08 5.59 -10.79
CA ASP A 185 -20.48 4.28 -10.95
C ASP A 185 -19.42 4.36 -12.04
N LEU A 186 -18.19 4.00 -11.67
CA LEU A 186 -17.06 3.86 -12.58
C LEU A 186 -16.74 2.38 -12.73
N PRO A 187 -16.15 1.96 -13.86
CA PRO A 187 -15.59 0.62 -13.98
C PRO A 187 -14.65 0.32 -12.80
N THR A 188 -14.68 -0.92 -12.32
CA THR A 188 -13.73 -1.39 -11.32
C THR A 188 -12.31 -1.37 -11.88
N TYR A 189 -11.33 -1.56 -11.00
CA TYR A 189 -9.92 -1.60 -11.40
C TYR A 189 -9.70 -2.66 -12.49
N ALA A 190 -9.12 -2.25 -13.62
CA ALA A 190 -8.83 -3.14 -14.74
C ALA A 190 -7.58 -3.98 -14.44
N PHE A 191 -7.74 -5.01 -13.62
CA PHE A 191 -6.68 -5.97 -13.31
C PHE A 191 -6.05 -6.52 -14.60
N GLN A 192 -4.72 -6.51 -14.65
CA GLN A 192 -3.96 -7.17 -15.70
C GLN A 192 -3.88 -8.65 -15.35
N HIS A 193 -4.88 -9.41 -15.80
CA HIS A 193 -5.04 -10.81 -15.44
C HIS A 193 -3.94 -11.67 -16.06
N GLU A 194 -3.31 -12.49 -15.22
CA GLU A 194 -2.50 -13.61 -15.65
C GLU A 194 -3.05 -14.88 -15.02
N HIS A 195 -2.91 -16.00 -15.74
CA HIS A 195 -3.36 -17.29 -15.26
C HIS A 195 -2.32 -17.87 -14.29
N TYR A 196 -2.55 -17.68 -13.00
CA TYR A 196 -1.73 -18.27 -11.95
C TYR A 196 -2.26 -19.66 -11.58
N TRP A 197 -1.67 -20.69 -12.19
CA TRP A 197 -1.99 -22.08 -11.90
C TRP A 197 -0.72 -22.90 -11.69
N LEU A 198 -0.75 -23.82 -10.74
CA LEU A 198 0.38 -24.71 -10.47
C LEU A 198 0.44 -25.77 -11.58
N ASN A 199 1.31 -25.56 -12.57
CA ASN A 199 1.58 -26.55 -13.62
C ASN A 199 2.71 -27.51 -13.15
N PRO A 200 2.41 -28.80 -12.91
CA PRO A 200 3.36 -29.74 -12.31
C PRO A 200 4.60 -30.04 -13.16
N LEU A 201 4.54 -29.82 -14.48
CA LEU A 201 5.50 -30.38 -15.44
C LEU A 201 6.74 -29.49 -15.71
N GLU A 202 6.63 -28.16 -15.55
CA GLU A 202 7.72 -27.24 -15.93
C GLU A 202 8.74 -26.97 -14.81
N GLN A 203 8.38 -27.18 -13.54
CA GLN A 203 9.30 -26.98 -12.41
C GLN A 203 10.32 -28.11 -12.22
N THR A 204 10.16 -29.24 -12.91
CA THR A 204 11.06 -30.40 -12.81
C THR A 204 12.50 -30.08 -13.24
N ALA A 205 12.70 -29.11 -14.14
CA ALA A 205 14.01 -28.79 -14.72
C ALA A 205 14.83 -27.76 -13.90
N ALA A 206 14.18 -26.82 -13.20
CA ALA A 206 14.87 -25.76 -12.45
C ALA A 206 15.26 -26.18 -11.02
N ALA A 207 14.67 -27.25 -10.51
CA ALA A 207 14.73 -27.60 -9.10
C ALA A 207 15.92 -28.49 -8.70
N ALA A 208 16.60 -29.13 -9.66
CA ALA A 208 17.74 -30.02 -9.38
C ALA A 208 18.97 -29.33 -8.75
N ALA A 209 18.97 -27.99 -8.54
CA ALA A 209 20.16 -27.20 -8.28
C ALA A 209 20.32 -26.62 -6.85
N GLY A 210 19.58 -27.06 -5.81
CA GLY A 210 19.74 -26.46 -4.46
C GLY A 210 19.33 -27.33 -3.28
N GLY A 211 20.26 -28.15 -2.77
CA GLY A 211 20.03 -29.07 -1.66
C GLY A 211 20.25 -28.44 -0.27
N GLY A 212 19.22 -28.49 0.57
CA GLY A 212 19.34 -28.35 2.03
C GLY A 212 18.81 -29.64 2.68
N ALA A 213 19.52 -30.15 3.69
CA ALA A 213 19.26 -31.47 4.27
C ALA A 213 17.97 -31.52 5.13
N ASP A 214 17.23 -32.64 5.02
CA ASP A 214 15.92 -32.92 5.62
C ASP A 214 16.05 -33.52 7.05
N PRO A 215 15.35 -32.99 8.07
CA PRO A 215 15.36 -33.53 9.44
C PRO A 215 14.84 -34.97 9.60
N VAL A 216 14.11 -35.55 8.63
CA VAL A 216 13.69 -36.96 8.68
C VAL A 216 14.78 -37.89 8.12
N ASP A 217 15.63 -37.41 7.21
CA ASP A 217 16.85 -38.11 6.79
C ASP A 217 17.81 -38.27 7.99
N ALA A 218 17.89 -37.24 8.83
CA ALA A 218 18.63 -37.30 10.10
C ALA A 218 18.10 -38.39 11.05
N ARG A 219 16.77 -38.59 11.13
CA ARG A 219 16.19 -39.66 11.98
C ARG A 219 16.46 -41.07 11.43
N PHE A 220 16.53 -41.23 10.11
CA PHE A 220 16.90 -42.50 9.49
C PHE A 220 18.36 -42.83 9.80
N TRP A 221 19.28 -41.88 9.59
CA TRP A 221 20.69 -42.07 9.94
C TRP A 221 20.90 -42.26 11.44
N GLN A 222 20.11 -41.57 12.27
CA GLN A 222 20.12 -41.78 13.71
C GLN A 222 19.66 -43.19 14.09
N ALA A 223 18.63 -43.74 13.45
CA ALA A 223 18.21 -45.13 13.66
C ALA A 223 19.29 -46.15 13.23
N VAL A 224 20.06 -45.83 12.18
CA VAL A 224 21.22 -46.64 11.74
C VAL A 224 22.38 -46.55 12.75
N GLU A 225 22.65 -45.34 13.27
CA GLU A 225 23.70 -45.10 14.28
C GLU A 225 23.37 -45.72 15.64
N ASP A 226 22.10 -45.68 16.04
CA ASP A 226 21.59 -46.25 17.30
C ASP A 226 21.30 -47.76 17.19
N GLU A 227 21.56 -48.39 16.04
CA GLU A 227 21.30 -49.81 15.74
C GLU A 227 19.83 -50.24 16.00
N ASP A 228 18.87 -49.32 15.81
CA ASP A 228 17.44 -49.57 16.05
C ASP A 228 16.78 -50.24 14.82
N LEU A 229 16.77 -51.57 14.84
CA LEU A 229 16.22 -52.39 13.77
C LEU A 229 14.73 -52.11 13.53
N ALA A 230 13.94 -51.92 14.59
CA ALA A 230 12.49 -51.71 14.49
C ALA A 230 12.16 -50.34 13.88
N ALA A 231 12.91 -49.29 14.23
CA ALA A 231 12.77 -47.98 13.61
C ALA A 231 13.20 -48.00 12.14
N LEU A 232 14.25 -48.76 11.80
CA LEU A 232 14.77 -48.89 10.43
C LEU A 232 13.80 -49.64 9.51
N THR A 233 13.26 -50.77 9.96
CA THR A 233 12.31 -51.59 9.21
C THR A 233 10.96 -50.90 9.05
N GLY A 234 10.50 -50.19 10.09
CA GLY A 234 9.33 -49.31 10.01
C GLY A 234 9.52 -48.13 9.05
N ALA A 235 10.74 -47.59 8.92
CA ALA A 235 11.05 -46.52 7.96
C ALA A 235 11.13 -47.02 6.51
N LEU A 236 11.57 -48.26 6.29
CA LEU A 236 11.72 -48.88 4.96
C LEU A 236 10.49 -49.67 4.51
N GLU A 237 9.50 -49.85 5.40
CA GLU A 237 8.32 -50.70 5.20
C GLU A 237 8.69 -52.15 4.82
N VAL A 238 9.71 -52.69 5.48
CA VAL A 238 10.21 -54.06 5.26
C VAL A 238 10.06 -54.87 6.55
N ASP A 239 9.83 -56.18 6.44
CA ASP A 239 9.83 -57.10 7.59
C ASP A 239 11.25 -57.22 8.19
N GLU A 240 11.35 -57.40 9.52
CA GLU A 240 12.62 -57.58 10.23
C GLU A 240 13.41 -58.81 9.74
N GLU A 241 12.72 -59.85 9.28
CA GLU A 241 13.32 -61.10 8.79
C GLU A 241 13.55 -61.10 7.26
N ALA A 242 13.40 -59.95 6.59
CA ALA A 242 13.54 -59.88 5.15
C ALA A 242 15.00 -60.09 4.69
N PRO A 243 15.24 -60.89 3.63
CA PRO A 243 16.58 -61.16 3.15
C PRO A 243 17.24 -59.89 2.60
N PHE A 244 18.52 -59.64 2.91
CA PHE A 244 19.26 -58.40 2.56
C PHE A 244 19.08 -57.90 1.11
N ARG A 245 18.86 -58.81 0.15
CA ARG A 245 18.54 -58.49 -1.26
C ARG A 245 17.25 -57.67 -1.47
N SER A 246 16.29 -57.69 -0.53
CA SER A 246 15.07 -56.87 -0.57
C SER A 246 15.24 -55.50 0.08
N VAL A 247 16.28 -55.32 0.91
CA VAL A 247 16.57 -54.06 1.61
C VAL A 247 17.11 -53.01 0.62
N LEU A 248 17.96 -53.40 -0.34
CA LEU A 248 18.49 -52.47 -1.36
C LEU A 248 17.40 -51.83 -2.25
N PRO A 249 16.45 -52.60 -2.82
CA PRO A 249 15.29 -52.02 -3.51
C PRO A 249 14.43 -51.13 -2.62
N ALA A 250 14.18 -51.52 -1.36
CA ALA A 250 13.39 -50.73 -0.41
C ALA A 250 14.08 -49.40 -0.05
N LEU A 251 15.39 -49.41 0.20
CA LEU A 251 16.21 -48.20 0.40
C LEU A 251 16.15 -47.28 -0.82
N THR A 252 16.20 -47.86 -2.03
CA THR A 252 16.13 -47.09 -3.27
C THR A 252 14.75 -46.46 -3.46
N ALA A 253 13.68 -47.22 -3.21
CA ALA A 253 12.30 -46.75 -3.28
C ALA A 253 12.03 -45.66 -2.24
N TRP A 254 12.44 -45.89 -0.99
CA TRP A 254 12.38 -44.91 0.09
C TRP A 254 13.12 -43.62 -0.28
N ARG A 255 14.38 -43.71 -0.74
CA ARG A 255 15.17 -42.54 -1.13
C ARG A 255 14.55 -41.79 -2.30
N ARG A 256 13.98 -42.49 -3.29
CA ARG A 256 13.26 -41.86 -4.40
C ARG A 256 12.02 -41.12 -3.94
N GLN A 257 11.19 -41.77 -3.11
CA GLN A 257 10.00 -41.16 -2.52
C GLN A 257 10.35 -39.95 -1.66
N ARG A 258 11.48 -39.97 -0.93
CA ARG A 258 11.96 -38.81 -0.17
C ARG A 258 12.47 -37.67 -1.02
N HIS A 259 13.19 -37.95 -2.11
CA HIS A 259 13.54 -36.91 -3.08
C HIS A 259 12.28 -36.27 -3.69
N GLU A 260 11.28 -37.07 -4.05
CA GLU A 260 9.99 -36.58 -4.57
C GLU A 260 9.25 -35.73 -3.51
N GLN A 261 9.17 -36.18 -2.25
CA GLN A 261 8.52 -35.45 -1.16
C GLN A 261 9.26 -34.16 -0.80
N SER A 262 10.59 -34.17 -0.76
CA SER A 262 11.43 -32.99 -0.47
C SER A 262 11.32 -31.93 -1.56
N GLU A 263 11.28 -32.37 -2.82
CA GLU A 263 11.01 -31.51 -3.97
C GLU A 263 9.62 -30.86 -3.89
N LEU A 264 8.60 -31.61 -3.47
CA LEU A 264 7.26 -31.08 -3.22
C LEU A 264 7.25 -30.07 -2.07
N ASP A 265 7.88 -30.42 -0.94
CA ASP A 265 7.95 -29.59 0.25
C ASP A 265 8.67 -28.25 0.01
N ARG A 266 9.74 -28.26 -0.79
CA ARG A 266 10.50 -27.05 -1.14
C ARG A 266 9.75 -26.14 -2.11
N ARG A 267 8.83 -26.69 -2.90
CA ARG A 267 8.00 -25.93 -3.86
C ARG A 267 6.68 -25.45 -3.27
N GLN A 268 6.33 -25.90 -2.06
CA GLN A 268 5.11 -25.49 -1.37
C GLN A 268 5.35 -24.22 -0.54
N TYR A 269 4.59 -23.17 -0.82
CA TYR A 269 4.45 -22.06 0.11
C TYR A 269 3.77 -22.55 1.39
N ARG A 270 4.52 -22.60 2.49
CA ARG A 270 3.99 -22.98 3.81
C ARG A 270 3.74 -21.76 4.69
N ILE A 271 2.53 -21.72 5.23
CA ILE A 271 2.19 -20.82 6.33
C ILE A 271 2.64 -21.52 7.62
N ALA A 272 3.64 -20.96 8.30
CA ALA A 272 4.09 -21.42 9.61
C ALA A 272 3.29 -20.73 10.71
N TRP A 273 2.66 -21.53 11.58
CA TRP A 273 1.88 -21.03 12.71
C TRP A 273 2.73 -20.91 13.98
N LYS A 274 3.07 -19.68 14.37
CA LYS A 274 3.91 -19.41 15.54
C LYS A 274 3.05 -19.17 16.79
N PRO A 275 3.37 -19.78 17.95
CA PRO A 275 2.67 -19.47 19.19
C PRO A 275 2.78 -17.98 19.53
N LEU A 276 1.67 -17.34 19.85
CA LEU A 276 1.67 -15.95 20.29
C LEU A 276 1.90 -15.86 21.81
N ALA A 277 2.84 -14.99 22.21
CA ALA A 277 3.14 -14.72 23.61
C ALA A 277 1.93 -14.11 24.33
N LYS A 278 1.83 -14.31 25.65
CA LYS A 278 0.68 -13.88 26.46
C LYS A 278 0.37 -12.39 26.24
N VAL A 279 -0.78 -12.13 25.63
CA VAL A 279 -1.24 -10.77 25.33
C VAL A 279 -1.91 -10.14 26.56
N ALA A 280 -1.78 -8.82 26.67
CA ALA A 280 -2.37 -8.01 27.73
C ALA A 280 -3.91 -8.16 27.77
N ARG A 281 -4.56 -7.61 28.81
CA ARG A 281 -6.02 -7.60 28.87
C ARG A 281 -6.59 -6.86 27.66
N PRO A 282 -7.65 -7.39 27.01
CA PRO A 282 -8.31 -6.68 25.93
C PRO A 282 -8.88 -5.36 26.47
N ALA A 283 -8.68 -4.28 25.72
CA ALA A 283 -9.35 -3.00 25.95
C ALA A 283 -10.35 -2.80 24.81
N LEU A 284 -11.47 -3.52 24.87
CA LEU A 284 -12.57 -3.35 23.93
C LEU A 284 -13.44 -2.20 24.44
N THR A 285 -13.74 -1.24 23.58
CA THR A 285 -14.52 -0.04 23.92
C THR A 285 -15.57 0.21 22.85
N GLY A 286 -16.65 0.92 23.19
CA GLY A 286 -17.71 1.29 22.26
C GLY A 286 -18.65 0.13 21.95
N THR A 287 -19.43 0.27 20.86
CA THR A 287 -20.37 -0.76 20.44
C THR A 287 -19.79 -1.61 19.31
N TRP A 288 -19.96 -2.92 19.44
CA TRP A 288 -19.51 -3.94 18.50
C TRP A 288 -20.71 -4.64 17.88
N LEU A 289 -20.68 -4.82 16.56
CA LEU A 289 -21.68 -5.60 15.83
C LEU A 289 -21.20 -7.05 15.70
N VAL A 290 -22.03 -8.00 16.12
CA VAL A 290 -21.82 -9.44 15.93
C VAL A 290 -22.80 -9.90 14.86
N VAL A 291 -22.30 -10.20 13.66
CA VAL A 291 -23.12 -10.63 12.52
C VAL A 291 -23.14 -12.15 12.49
N ALA A 292 -24.31 -12.75 12.72
CA ALA A 292 -24.49 -14.20 12.83
C ALA A 292 -25.63 -14.68 11.93
N PRO A 293 -25.64 -15.94 11.48
CA PRO A 293 -26.76 -16.49 10.72
C PRO A 293 -28.06 -16.51 11.55
N ALA A 294 -29.19 -16.28 10.89
CA ALA A 294 -30.52 -16.44 11.46
C ALA A 294 -30.99 -17.89 11.31
N GLY A 295 -31.81 -18.37 12.24
CA GLY A 295 -32.42 -19.69 12.17
C GLY A 295 -31.91 -20.75 13.15
N GLU A 296 -30.90 -20.46 13.97
CA GLU A 296 -30.45 -21.40 15.01
C GLU A 296 -30.36 -20.70 16.37
N THR A 297 -31.22 -21.15 17.29
CA THR A 297 -31.34 -20.66 18.67
C THR A 297 -30.16 -21.05 19.57
N ASP A 298 -29.16 -21.76 19.04
CA ASP A 298 -28.13 -22.38 19.88
C ASP A 298 -26.75 -22.48 19.19
N GLU A 299 -26.37 -21.45 18.40
CA GLU A 299 -24.99 -21.39 17.89
C GLU A 299 -24.04 -20.96 19.03
N PRO A 300 -23.20 -21.85 19.57
CA PRO A 300 -22.51 -21.60 20.84
C PRO A 300 -21.56 -20.39 20.79
N TRP A 301 -21.05 -20.09 19.59
CA TRP A 301 -20.11 -18.98 19.37
C TRP A 301 -20.77 -17.62 19.33
N THR A 302 -22.06 -17.50 18.99
CA THR A 302 -22.76 -16.22 18.99
C THR A 302 -22.83 -15.66 20.41
N ASP A 303 -23.37 -16.44 21.34
CA ASP A 303 -23.48 -16.05 22.75
C ASP A 303 -22.11 -15.94 23.43
N ALA A 304 -21.17 -16.84 23.09
CA ALA A 304 -19.82 -16.74 23.62
C ALA A 304 -19.11 -15.46 23.16
N SER A 305 -19.31 -15.03 21.90
CA SER A 305 -18.72 -13.80 21.38
C SER A 305 -19.31 -12.55 22.03
N VAL A 306 -20.63 -12.52 22.25
CA VAL A 306 -21.31 -11.45 23.01
C VAL A 306 -20.70 -11.33 24.40
N ARG A 307 -20.62 -12.45 25.14
CA ARG A 307 -19.99 -12.47 26.47
C ARG A 307 -18.52 -12.05 26.44
N ALA A 308 -17.76 -12.45 25.42
CA ALA A 308 -16.36 -12.08 25.25
C ALA A 308 -16.17 -10.56 25.13
N LEU A 309 -17.00 -9.94 24.28
CA LEU A 309 -16.97 -8.50 24.02
C LEU A 309 -17.38 -7.70 25.27
N GLU A 310 -18.45 -8.13 25.94
CA GLU A 310 -18.96 -7.49 27.18
C GLU A 310 -17.96 -7.59 28.33
N GLN A 311 -17.35 -8.76 28.54
CA GLN A 311 -16.29 -8.94 29.54
C GLN A 311 -15.02 -8.14 29.21
N GLY A 312 -14.79 -7.86 27.92
CA GLY A 312 -13.70 -7.01 27.45
C GLY A 312 -13.98 -5.51 27.53
N GLY A 313 -15.20 -5.09 27.89
CA GLY A 313 -15.59 -3.69 28.08
C GLY A 313 -16.42 -3.06 26.94
N ALA A 314 -16.77 -3.80 25.89
CA ALA A 314 -17.60 -3.32 24.79
C ALA A 314 -19.08 -3.66 24.97
N ARG A 315 -19.97 -2.89 24.33
CA ARG A 315 -21.39 -3.26 24.19
C ARG A 315 -21.55 -4.10 22.93
N ALA A 316 -22.00 -5.34 23.04
CA ALA A 316 -22.21 -6.21 21.88
C ALA A 316 -23.66 -6.12 21.38
N ARG A 317 -23.84 -6.10 20.06
CA ARG A 317 -25.15 -6.09 19.41
C ARG A 317 -25.17 -7.15 18.32
N VAL A 318 -26.13 -8.07 18.40
CA VAL A 318 -26.25 -9.18 17.45
C VAL A 318 -27.13 -8.76 16.27
N LEU A 319 -26.61 -8.92 15.06
CA LEU A 319 -27.35 -8.83 13.80
C LEU A 319 -27.51 -10.24 13.24
N ARG A 320 -28.76 -10.70 13.13
CA ARG A 320 -29.09 -12.01 12.54
C ARG A 320 -29.36 -11.86 11.05
N VAL A 321 -28.72 -12.71 10.25
CA VAL A 321 -28.76 -12.68 8.78
C VAL A 321 -29.37 -13.96 8.26
N GLU A 322 -30.49 -13.88 7.54
CA GLU A 322 -31.18 -15.05 7.02
C GLU A 322 -30.31 -15.82 5.99
N PRO A 323 -30.26 -17.16 6.06
CA PRO A 323 -29.35 -17.98 5.26
C PRO A 323 -29.73 -18.11 3.78
N ARG A 324 -30.94 -17.67 3.38
CA ARG A 324 -31.50 -17.88 2.02
C ARG A 324 -30.95 -16.93 0.96
N ASP A 325 -30.23 -15.88 1.35
CA ASP A 325 -30.05 -14.70 0.50
C ASP A 325 -28.66 -14.69 -0.15
N ALA A 326 -28.50 -15.45 -1.24
CA ALA A 326 -27.28 -15.42 -2.05
C ALA A 326 -27.11 -14.11 -2.85
N GLY A 327 -28.16 -13.29 -2.92
CA GLY A 327 -28.13 -11.95 -3.50
C GLY A 327 -27.67 -10.93 -2.47
N GLY A 328 -26.42 -10.48 -2.56
CA GLY A 328 -25.82 -9.53 -1.61
C GLY A 328 -26.56 -8.18 -1.45
N SER A 329 -27.65 -7.90 -2.19
CA SER A 329 -28.49 -6.71 -2.03
C SER A 329 -29.38 -6.73 -0.78
N GLU A 330 -29.91 -7.89 -0.39
CA GLU A 330 -30.79 -7.98 0.79
C GLU A 330 -29.98 -7.95 2.09
N LEU A 331 -28.81 -8.60 2.14
CA LEU A 331 -27.87 -8.46 3.25
C LEU A 331 -27.41 -7.01 3.43
N ARG A 332 -27.17 -6.30 2.32
CA ARG A 332 -26.85 -4.86 2.33
C ARG A 332 -27.94 -4.04 2.99
N GLU A 333 -29.21 -4.32 2.67
CA GLU A 333 -30.34 -3.62 3.27
C GLU A 333 -30.55 -4.00 4.74
N GLN A 334 -30.39 -5.27 5.12
CA GLN A 334 -30.47 -5.71 6.52
C GLN A 334 -29.41 -5.05 7.40
N VAL A 335 -28.16 -4.95 6.92
CA VAL A 335 -27.08 -4.24 7.63
C VAL A 335 -27.38 -2.75 7.73
N ARG A 336 -27.86 -2.12 6.65
CA ARG A 336 -28.25 -0.70 6.62
C ARG A 336 -29.38 -0.40 7.61
N ALA A 337 -30.45 -1.20 7.61
CA ALA A 337 -31.58 -1.06 8.52
C ALA A 337 -31.14 -1.22 9.98
N ALA A 338 -30.29 -2.21 10.27
CA ALA A 338 -29.78 -2.45 11.61
C ALA A 338 -28.83 -1.36 12.14
N LEU A 339 -28.23 -0.56 11.25
CA LEU A 339 -27.48 0.65 11.57
C LEU A 339 -28.39 1.88 11.74
N ALA A 340 -29.52 1.93 11.02
CA ALA A 340 -30.47 3.04 11.02
C ALA A 340 -31.44 3.02 12.23
N ASP A 341 -31.83 1.84 12.73
CA ASP A 341 -32.72 1.68 13.90
C ASP A 341 -32.16 2.28 15.21
N HIS A 342 -30.91 2.75 15.20
CA HIS A 342 -30.24 3.43 16.32
C HIS A 342 -30.54 4.92 16.40
N GLY A 343 -31.36 5.45 15.48
CA GLY A 343 -31.86 6.83 15.53
C GLY A 343 -33.04 7.08 16.48
N GLY A 344 -33.55 6.05 17.17
CA GLY A 344 -34.86 6.10 17.87
C GLY A 344 -34.87 6.12 19.41
N SER A 345 -33.74 6.04 20.09
CA SER A 345 -33.70 6.11 21.57
C SER A 345 -32.65 7.12 22.02
N GLU A 346 -32.96 7.90 23.06
CA GLU A 346 -32.30 9.15 23.48
C GLU A 346 -30.77 9.10 23.73
N GLU A 347 -30.11 7.94 23.63
CA GLU A 347 -28.65 7.83 23.49
C GLU A 347 -28.23 7.98 22.02
N GLN A 348 -28.02 9.22 21.59
CA GLN A 348 -27.50 9.58 20.26
C GLN A 348 -26.27 8.74 19.86
N GLY A 349 -26.42 7.97 18.76
CA GLY A 349 -25.38 7.69 17.77
C GLY A 349 -24.01 7.28 18.29
N THR A 350 -23.91 6.24 19.12
CA THR A 350 -22.58 5.70 19.45
C THR A 350 -22.03 4.99 18.19
N PRO A 351 -20.91 5.46 17.61
CA PRO A 351 -20.37 4.86 16.39
C PRO A 351 -19.99 3.39 16.65
N VAL A 352 -20.20 2.55 15.65
CA VAL A 352 -19.69 1.17 15.67
C VAL A 352 -18.17 1.22 15.72
N THR A 353 -17.59 0.50 16.65
CA THR A 353 -16.14 0.50 16.94
C THR A 353 -15.43 -0.80 16.53
N GLY A 354 -16.21 -1.84 16.22
CA GLY A 354 -15.73 -3.08 15.62
C GLY A 354 -16.88 -3.94 15.12
N VAL A 355 -16.58 -4.79 14.14
CA VAL A 355 -17.53 -5.77 13.59
C VAL A 355 -16.90 -7.15 13.67
N LEU A 356 -17.65 -8.13 14.18
CA LEU A 356 -17.29 -9.55 14.18
C LEU A 356 -18.31 -10.32 13.34
N SER A 357 -17.85 -10.91 12.25
CA SER A 357 -18.64 -11.81 11.40
C SER A 357 -18.46 -13.26 11.84
N LEU A 358 -19.57 -13.90 12.19
CA LEU A 358 -19.70 -15.34 12.47
C LEU A 358 -20.38 -16.08 11.30
N LEU A 359 -20.56 -15.42 10.15
CA LEU A 359 -21.27 -16.00 8.99
C LEU A 359 -20.60 -17.27 8.43
N ALA A 360 -19.30 -17.45 8.69
CA ALA A 360 -18.53 -18.65 8.34
C ALA A 360 -18.26 -19.58 9.53
N CYS A 361 -19.04 -19.48 10.62
CA CYS A 361 -18.96 -20.34 11.82
C CYS A 361 -20.12 -21.33 11.98
N GLY A 362 -21.21 -21.18 11.20
CA GLY A 362 -22.41 -22.02 11.30
C GLY A 362 -22.15 -23.52 11.10
N PRO A 363 -23.08 -24.41 11.44
CA PRO A 363 -22.93 -25.82 11.10
C PRO A 363 -22.85 -26.04 9.59
N THR A 364 -21.98 -26.94 9.17
CA THR A 364 -21.96 -27.47 7.80
C THR A 364 -23.27 -28.24 7.59
N PRO A 365 -24.02 -28.00 6.51
CA PRO A 365 -25.35 -28.59 6.33
C PRO A 365 -25.35 -30.12 6.15
N GLU A 366 -24.23 -30.83 6.29
CA GLU A 366 -24.22 -32.32 6.31
C GLU A 366 -24.93 -32.92 7.53
N ARG A 367 -25.13 -32.14 8.60
CA ARG A 367 -25.96 -32.53 9.75
C ARG A 367 -27.36 -31.92 9.73
N SER A 368 -27.70 -31.14 8.70
CA SER A 368 -29.02 -30.54 8.51
C SER A 368 -29.69 -31.28 7.35
N GLU A 369 -30.98 -31.56 7.43
CA GLU A 369 -31.76 -32.25 6.37
C GLU A 369 -31.94 -31.38 5.09
N ALA A 370 -31.08 -30.39 4.87
CA ALA A 370 -31.18 -29.44 3.77
C ALA A 370 -30.53 -29.98 2.48
N PRO A 371 -31.14 -29.77 1.29
CA PRO A 371 -30.64 -30.30 0.02
C PRO A 371 -29.25 -29.74 -0.36
N GLU A 372 -28.45 -30.55 -1.07
CA GLU A 372 -27.08 -30.24 -1.52
C GLU A 372 -26.94 -28.91 -2.28
N THR A 373 -28.03 -28.43 -2.88
CA THR A 373 -28.16 -27.12 -3.55
C THR A 373 -27.96 -25.91 -2.63
N SER A 374 -27.92 -26.11 -1.31
CA SER A 374 -27.73 -25.06 -0.31
C SER A 374 -26.26 -24.80 0.10
N LYS A 375 -25.30 -25.61 -0.37
CA LYS A 375 -23.87 -25.49 0.00
C LYS A 375 -23.08 -24.56 -0.93
N THR A 376 -23.44 -24.57 -2.20
CA THR A 376 -22.74 -23.86 -3.28
C THR A 376 -23.75 -23.17 -4.17
N HIS A 377 -23.46 -21.92 -4.53
CA HIS A 377 -24.27 -21.18 -5.50
C HIS A 377 -23.57 -21.17 -6.86
N ALA A 378 -24.34 -21.40 -7.91
CA ALA A 378 -23.86 -21.23 -9.27
C ALA A 378 -23.86 -19.72 -9.61
N VAL A 379 -22.68 -19.15 -9.81
CA VAL A 379 -22.50 -17.82 -10.39
C VAL A 379 -21.85 -18.03 -11.75
N ASP A 380 -22.53 -17.64 -12.83
CA ASP A 380 -22.04 -17.79 -14.22
C ASP A 380 -21.56 -19.21 -14.61
N GLY A 381 -22.12 -20.25 -13.97
CA GLY A 381 -21.77 -21.65 -14.22
C GLY A 381 -20.69 -22.24 -13.29
N GLU A 382 -20.12 -21.43 -12.39
CA GLU A 382 -19.13 -21.86 -11.39
C GLU A 382 -19.74 -21.97 -9.98
N THR A 383 -19.36 -23.00 -9.22
CA THR A 383 -19.85 -23.24 -7.86
C THR A 383 -19.02 -22.50 -6.81
N VAL A 384 -19.61 -21.49 -6.15
CA VAL A 384 -18.97 -20.72 -5.08
C VAL A 384 -19.55 -21.10 -3.71
N PRO A 385 -18.73 -21.35 -2.66
CA PRO A 385 -19.22 -21.62 -1.31
C PRO A 385 -20.06 -20.46 -0.75
N ALA A 386 -21.21 -20.77 -0.14
CA ALA A 386 -22.13 -19.76 0.39
C ALA A 386 -21.47 -18.81 1.42
N ASP A 387 -20.57 -19.34 2.26
CA ASP A 387 -19.87 -18.55 3.28
C ASP A 387 -18.96 -17.45 2.67
N VAL A 388 -18.42 -17.69 1.46
CA VAL A 388 -17.63 -16.70 0.72
C VAL A 388 -18.53 -15.57 0.22
N LEU A 389 -19.67 -15.92 -0.38
CA LEU A 389 -20.64 -14.93 -0.89
C LEU A 389 -21.22 -14.06 0.22
N ARG A 390 -21.58 -14.67 1.36
CA ARG A 390 -22.05 -13.94 2.55
C ARG A 390 -20.99 -13.01 3.12
N THR A 391 -19.75 -13.46 3.20
CA THR A 391 -18.63 -12.62 3.66
C THR A 391 -18.38 -11.46 2.70
N LEU A 392 -18.39 -11.70 1.38
CA LEU A 392 -18.24 -10.66 0.37
C LEU A 392 -19.36 -9.61 0.46
N ALA A 393 -20.61 -10.06 0.56
CA ALA A 393 -21.76 -9.18 0.69
C ALA A 393 -21.70 -8.33 1.98
N LEU A 394 -21.20 -8.88 3.09
CA LEU A 394 -20.95 -8.11 4.31
C LEU A 394 -19.87 -7.03 4.12
N VAL A 395 -18.74 -7.36 3.48
CA VAL A 395 -17.67 -6.39 3.18
C VAL A 395 -18.21 -5.22 2.35
N GLN A 396 -19.00 -5.53 1.32
CA GLN A 396 -19.66 -4.53 0.47
C GLN A 396 -20.67 -3.69 1.26
N ALA A 397 -21.51 -4.30 2.10
CA ALA A 397 -22.49 -3.60 2.91
C ALA A 397 -21.88 -2.60 3.89
N LEU A 398 -20.78 -2.98 4.56
CA LEU A 398 -20.07 -2.07 5.45
C LEU A 398 -19.43 -0.90 4.69
N GLY A 399 -19.00 -1.12 3.45
CA GLY A 399 -18.52 -0.06 2.55
C GLY A 399 -19.62 0.90 2.12
N ASP A 400 -20.77 0.36 1.68
CA ASP A 400 -21.93 1.15 1.25
C ASP A 400 -22.51 1.99 2.41
N ALA A 401 -22.40 1.50 3.64
CA ALA A 401 -22.85 2.19 4.86
C ALA A 401 -21.78 3.11 5.50
N ASP A 402 -20.60 3.25 4.88
CA ASP A 402 -19.48 4.06 5.37
C ASP A 402 -19.04 3.72 6.81
N VAL A 403 -19.12 2.44 7.18
CA VAL A 403 -18.69 1.95 8.50
C VAL A 403 -17.17 1.84 8.51
N ALA A 404 -16.51 2.78 9.20
CA ALA A 404 -15.04 2.83 9.34
C ALA A 404 -14.46 1.82 10.36
N ALA A 405 -15.32 1.02 11.00
CA ALA A 405 -14.92 0.09 12.04
C ALA A 405 -14.17 -1.14 11.50
N PRO A 406 -13.17 -1.68 12.22
CA PRO A 406 -12.45 -2.88 11.81
C PRO A 406 -13.37 -4.11 11.76
N LEU A 407 -13.39 -4.81 10.61
CA LEU A 407 -14.08 -6.08 10.41
C LEU A 407 -13.16 -7.27 10.74
N TRP A 408 -13.59 -8.09 11.69
CA TRP A 408 -13.04 -9.42 11.97
C TRP A 408 -13.95 -10.50 11.41
N VAL A 409 -13.39 -11.45 10.66
CA VAL A 409 -14.12 -12.60 10.13
C VAL A 409 -13.67 -13.87 10.84
N ALA A 410 -14.64 -14.56 11.46
CA ALA A 410 -14.41 -15.80 12.16
C ALA A 410 -14.79 -17.01 11.31
N THR A 411 -13.92 -18.02 11.31
CA THR A 411 -14.18 -19.36 10.77
C THR A 411 -14.07 -20.42 11.85
N ARG A 412 -14.48 -21.66 11.56
CA ARG A 412 -14.33 -22.79 12.48
C ARG A 412 -13.65 -23.97 11.80
N GLY A 413 -12.47 -24.35 12.28
CA GLY A 413 -11.72 -25.51 11.77
C GLY A 413 -11.31 -25.38 10.29
N ALA A 414 -11.19 -24.14 9.78
CA ALA A 414 -10.89 -23.85 8.37
C ALA A 414 -9.39 -23.97 8.05
N VAL A 415 -8.52 -23.89 9.06
CA VAL A 415 -7.07 -23.94 8.90
C VAL A 415 -6.44 -24.95 9.87
N SER A 416 -5.38 -25.63 9.43
CA SER A 416 -4.59 -26.49 10.30
C SER A 416 -3.38 -25.73 10.84
N VAL A 417 -3.16 -25.79 12.16
CA VAL A 417 -2.00 -25.16 12.81
C VAL A 417 -0.83 -26.12 13.09
N GLY A 418 -0.92 -27.37 12.63
CA GLY A 418 0.13 -28.38 12.77
C GLY A 418 -0.35 -29.81 12.48
N ALA A 419 0.57 -30.77 12.44
CA ALA A 419 0.29 -32.15 12.02
C ALA A 419 -0.77 -32.90 12.86
N SER A 420 -1.05 -32.44 14.07
CA SER A 420 -2.08 -33.01 14.96
C SER A 420 -3.42 -32.26 14.91
N ASP A 421 -3.55 -31.23 14.07
CA ASP A 421 -4.75 -30.40 13.93
C ASP A 421 -5.43 -30.73 12.60
N ALA A 422 -6.54 -31.48 12.67
CA ALA A 422 -7.31 -31.85 11.49
C ALA A 422 -8.11 -30.66 10.97
N VAL A 423 -8.07 -30.43 9.65
CA VAL A 423 -8.98 -29.49 8.99
C VAL A 423 -10.35 -30.17 8.93
N ALA A 424 -11.32 -29.62 9.66
CA ALA A 424 -12.67 -30.18 9.70
C ALA A 424 -13.53 -29.65 8.54
N GLU A 425 -13.27 -28.43 8.08
CA GLU A 425 -14.12 -27.73 7.10
C GLU A 425 -13.26 -26.99 6.07
N ALA A 426 -12.67 -27.74 5.13
CA ALA A 426 -11.71 -27.20 4.14
C ALA A 426 -12.32 -26.12 3.22
N ASP A 427 -13.62 -26.19 2.92
CA ASP A 427 -14.31 -25.21 2.07
C ASP A 427 -14.26 -23.79 2.65
N ARG A 428 -14.18 -23.68 3.98
CA ARG A 428 -14.08 -22.39 4.69
C ARG A 428 -12.69 -21.75 4.58
N ALA A 429 -11.69 -22.48 4.11
CA ALA A 429 -10.40 -21.89 3.76
C ALA A 429 -10.53 -20.86 2.62
N ALA A 430 -11.57 -20.97 1.77
CA ALA A 430 -11.85 -19.97 0.73
C ALA A 430 -12.17 -18.58 1.33
N VAL A 431 -12.79 -18.52 2.52
CA VAL A 431 -13.05 -17.27 3.26
C VAL A 431 -11.74 -16.60 3.67
N TRP A 432 -10.71 -17.38 4.01
CA TRP A 432 -9.37 -16.87 4.29
C TRP A 432 -8.66 -16.31 3.04
N GLY A 433 -9.00 -16.82 1.86
CA GLY A 433 -8.56 -16.24 0.58
C GLY A 433 -9.19 -14.86 0.37
N LEU A 434 -10.52 -14.79 0.46
CA LEU A 434 -11.27 -13.52 0.33
C LEU A 434 -10.82 -12.48 1.37
N GLY A 435 -10.67 -12.87 2.63
CA GLY A 435 -10.24 -11.94 3.69
C GLY A 435 -8.85 -11.34 3.45
N ARG A 436 -7.93 -12.09 2.81
CA ARG A 436 -6.62 -11.55 2.42
C ARG A 436 -6.71 -10.51 1.30
N VAL A 437 -7.67 -10.67 0.38
CA VAL A 437 -7.97 -9.65 -0.64
C VAL A 437 -8.57 -8.42 0.03
N ALA A 438 -9.58 -8.60 0.88
CA ALA A 438 -10.22 -7.50 1.61
C ALA A 438 -9.23 -6.70 2.48
N ALA A 439 -8.24 -7.38 3.09
CA ALA A 439 -7.17 -6.72 3.84
C ALA A 439 -6.27 -5.81 2.99
N LEU A 440 -6.07 -6.14 1.71
CA LEU A 440 -5.27 -5.36 0.76
C LEU A 440 -6.08 -4.22 0.14
N GLU A 441 -7.37 -4.43 -0.14
CA GLU A 441 -8.24 -3.44 -0.75
C GLU A 441 -8.80 -2.41 0.24
N HIS A 442 -9.04 -2.82 1.50
CA HIS A 442 -9.63 -2.00 2.56
C HIS A 442 -8.83 -2.05 3.86
N PRO A 443 -7.52 -1.74 3.86
CA PRO A 443 -6.64 -1.86 5.03
C PRO A 443 -7.08 -0.99 6.22
N GLU A 444 -7.79 0.10 5.96
CA GLU A 444 -8.29 1.03 6.97
C GLU A 444 -9.49 0.50 7.77
N ARG A 445 -10.22 -0.49 7.22
CA ARG A 445 -11.42 -1.10 7.83
C ARG A 445 -11.27 -2.59 8.11
N TRP A 446 -10.09 -3.15 7.88
CA TRP A 446 -9.85 -4.58 8.12
C TRP A 446 -9.30 -4.83 9.53
N GLY A 447 -9.97 -5.72 10.27
CA GLY A 447 -9.56 -6.17 11.59
C GLY A 447 -8.72 -7.44 11.55
N GLY A 448 -9.18 -8.46 10.82
CA GLY A 448 -8.44 -9.71 10.65
C GLY A 448 -9.31 -10.96 10.45
N LEU A 449 -8.63 -12.11 10.35
CA LEU A 449 -9.20 -13.45 10.28
C LEU A 449 -8.91 -14.20 11.58
N VAL A 450 -9.93 -14.86 12.13
CA VAL A 450 -9.80 -15.70 13.31
C VAL A 450 -10.41 -17.07 13.10
N ASP A 451 -9.65 -18.15 13.29
CA ASP A 451 -10.19 -19.52 13.24
C ASP A 451 -10.43 -20.06 14.66
N LEU A 452 -11.67 -20.43 14.94
CA LEU A 452 -12.17 -20.82 16.25
C LEU A 452 -12.29 -22.34 16.39
N PRO A 453 -12.19 -22.89 17.61
CA PRO A 453 -12.42 -24.32 17.84
C PRO A 453 -13.92 -24.68 17.70
N GLY A 454 -14.19 -25.97 17.52
CA GLY A 454 -15.56 -26.51 17.32
C GLY A 454 -16.58 -26.03 18.36
N THR A 455 -16.16 -25.97 19.63
CA THR A 455 -16.99 -25.54 20.76
C THR A 455 -16.29 -24.43 21.55
N PRO A 456 -17.02 -23.42 22.05
CA PRO A 456 -16.47 -22.38 22.90
C PRO A 456 -16.14 -22.94 24.28
N ASP A 457 -14.96 -22.58 24.80
CA ASP A 457 -14.59 -22.73 26.20
C ASP A 457 -14.15 -21.37 26.76
N ALA A 458 -14.09 -21.23 28.09
CA ALA A 458 -13.76 -19.96 28.74
C ALA A 458 -12.40 -19.38 28.29
N ARG A 459 -11.44 -20.22 27.92
CA ARG A 459 -10.12 -19.80 27.47
C ARG A 459 -10.16 -19.31 26.02
N ALA A 460 -10.88 -20.01 25.15
CA ALA A 460 -11.08 -19.64 23.76
C ALA A 460 -11.85 -18.31 23.65
N THR A 461 -12.88 -18.11 24.48
CA THR A 461 -13.62 -16.85 24.59
C THR A 461 -12.73 -15.69 25.05
N THR A 462 -11.90 -15.90 26.09
CA THR A 462 -10.95 -14.88 26.56
C THR A 462 -9.96 -14.49 25.46
N ARG A 463 -9.46 -15.46 24.69
CA ARG A 463 -8.52 -15.22 23.59
C ARG A 463 -9.16 -14.51 22.42
N LEU A 464 -10.41 -14.85 22.08
CA LEU A 464 -11.16 -14.11 21.07
C LEU A 464 -11.21 -12.62 21.44
N ALA A 465 -11.58 -12.28 22.67
CA ALA A 465 -11.57 -10.88 23.12
C ALA A 465 -10.17 -10.22 23.01
N GLN A 466 -9.09 -10.94 23.33
CA GLN A 466 -7.71 -10.45 23.18
C GLN A 466 -7.31 -10.16 21.73
N VAL A 467 -7.74 -11.02 20.81
CA VAL A 467 -7.52 -10.85 19.36
C VAL A 467 -8.27 -9.63 18.85
N LEU A 468 -9.57 -9.52 19.17
CA LEU A 468 -10.42 -8.41 18.74
C LEU A 468 -9.96 -7.06 19.30
N GLY A 469 -9.40 -7.05 20.51
CA GLY A 469 -8.82 -5.86 21.14
C GLY A 469 -7.49 -5.41 20.54
N ALA A 470 -7.04 -6.04 19.45
CA ALA A 470 -5.80 -5.74 18.72
C ALA A 470 -4.52 -5.78 19.57
N ALA A 471 -4.54 -6.48 20.71
CA ALA A 471 -3.42 -6.47 21.65
C ALA A 471 -2.24 -7.36 21.22
N SER A 472 -2.40 -8.15 20.15
CA SER A 472 -1.34 -8.92 19.49
C SER A 472 -0.66 -8.20 18.31
N GLY A 473 -1.34 -7.26 17.66
CA GLY A 473 -0.89 -6.66 16.39
C GLY A 473 -0.95 -7.58 15.16
N GLU A 474 -1.55 -8.77 15.31
CA GLU A 474 -1.67 -9.80 14.26
C GLU A 474 -3.09 -9.82 13.69
N ASP A 475 -3.22 -9.99 12.38
CA ASP A 475 -4.49 -9.96 11.64
C ASP A 475 -4.94 -11.35 11.15
N GLN A 476 -4.19 -12.42 11.46
CA GLN A 476 -4.48 -13.80 11.07
C GLN A 476 -4.14 -14.74 12.23
N VAL A 477 -5.18 -15.20 12.94
CA VAL A 477 -5.02 -15.93 14.21
C VAL A 477 -5.84 -17.22 14.21
N ALA A 478 -5.29 -18.28 14.77
CA ALA A 478 -6.01 -19.51 15.05
C ALA A 478 -6.03 -19.82 16.55
N VAL A 479 -7.22 -20.08 17.09
CA VAL A 479 -7.48 -20.36 18.52
C VAL A 479 -7.70 -21.87 18.69
N ARG A 480 -6.89 -22.53 19.53
CA ARG A 480 -6.98 -23.98 19.82
C ARG A 480 -6.70 -24.28 21.29
N GLY A 481 -7.70 -24.59 22.11
CA GLY A 481 -7.51 -25.11 23.49
C GLY A 481 -6.43 -24.36 24.30
N THR A 482 -5.26 -24.98 24.54
CA THR A 482 -4.14 -24.36 25.28
C THR A 482 -3.22 -23.45 24.45
N ARG A 483 -3.34 -23.39 23.12
CA ARG A 483 -2.44 -22.65 22.23
C ARG A 483 -3.21 -21.71 21.29
N TRP A 484 -2.57 -20.62 20.90
CA TRP A 484 -3.05 -19.73 19.85
C TRP A 484 -1.85 -19.28 19.05
N ARG A 485 -2.01 -19.20 17.74
CA ARG A 485 -0.89 -19.04 16.81
C ARG A 485 -1.20 -17.96 15.77
N CYS A 486 -0.19 -17.18 15.37
CA CYS A 486 -0.25 -16.31 14.20
C CYS A 486 0.33 -17.01 12.98
N ALA A 487 -0.24 -16.68 11.82
CA ALA A 487 0.28 -17.09 10.52
C ALA A 487 1.50 -16.23 10.13
N GLY A 488 2.66 -16.86 9.97
CA GLY A 488 3.87 -16.25 9.41
C GLY A 488 4.37 -17.02 8.18
N PRO A 489 5.17 -16.41 7.30
CA PRO A 489 5.87 -17.16 6.27
C PRO A 489 6.83 -18.18 6.91
N ALA A 490 6.83 -19.42 6.41
CA ALA A 490 7.83 -20.41 6.78
C ALA A 490 9.14 -20.11 6.01
N CYS A 491 10.13 -19.52 6.67
CA CYS A 491 11.47 -19.36 6.06
C CYS A 491 12.29 -20.62 6.33
N SER A 492 12.44 -21.48 5.32
CA SER A 492 13.52 -22.48 5.27
C SER A 492 14.61 -21.97 4.32
N GLY A 493 15.62 -21.30 4.88
CA GLY A 493 16.75 -20.73 4.14
C GLY A 493 17.00 -19.25 4.44
N ALA A 494 18.27 -18.89 4.64
CA ALA A 494 18.73 -17.60 5.16
C ALA A 494 18.60 -16.40 4.20
N ASP A 495 18.09 -16.58 2.97
CA ASP A 495 18.26 -15.56 1.93
C ASP A 495 17.01 -14.74 1.58
N TRP A 496 15.81 -15.08 2.07
CA TRP A 496 14.61 -14.25 1.87
C TRP A 496 13.66 -14.28 3.07
N CYS A 497 13.66 -13.20 3.85
CA CYS A 497 12.65 -12.89 4.86
C CYS A 497 11.85 -11.66 4.42
N ALA A 498 10.67 -11.87 3.82
CA ALA A 498 9.71 -10.80 3.64
C ALA A 498 9.23 -10.32 5.01
N HIS A 499 9.75 -9.17 5.45
CA HIS A 499 9.24 -8.49 6.63
C HIS A 499 7.87 -7.90 6.26
N ARG A 500 6.78 -8.43 6.83
CA ARG A 500 5.49 -7.72 6.82
C ARG A 500 5.65 -6.48 7.69
N SER A 501 5.83 -5.33 7.05
CA SER A 501 5.65 -4.03 7.68
C SER A 501 4.17 -3.88 8.02
N ALA A 502 3.85 -3.85 9.31
CA ALA A 502 2.54 -3.44 9.79
C ALA A 502 2.24 -2.02 9.29
N THR A 503 1.44 -1.90 8.23
CA THR A 503 0.90 -0.62 7.76
C THR A 503 -0.26 -0.22 8.66
N ARG A 504 0.06 0.40 9.80
CA ARG A 504 -0.81 1.41 10.42
C ARG A 504 -0.13 2.77 10.30
N PRO A 505 -0.89 3.86 10.07
CA PRO A 505 -0.34 5.20 10.05
C PRO A 505 0.23 5.52 11.44
N ARG A 506 1.57 5.58 11.53
CA ARG A 506 2.23 6.18 12.69
C ARG A 506 1.89 7.67 12.68
N THR A 507 1.07 8.10 13.63
CA THR A 507 1.01 9.49 14.06
C THR A 507 2.37 9.86 14.65
N ARG A 508 3.25 10.41 13.81
CA ARG A 508 4.62 10.74 14.20
C ARG A 508 4.64 12.12 14.86
N ARG A 509 4.54 12.14 16.20
CA ARG A 509 5.16 13.22 16.99
C ARG A 509 6.68 13.04 16.94
N GLY A 510 7.38 14.16 16.73
CA GLY A 510 8.78 14.20 16.32
C GLY A 510 9.80 13.66 17.32
N SER A 511 10.85 13.05 16.78
CA SER A 511 12.26 13.22 17.17
C SER A 511 13.12 12.26 16.32
N GLY A 512 14.23 12.76 15.78
CA GLY A 512 15.14 12.04 14.87
C GLY A 512 15.90 10.89 15.55
N PRO A 513 16.51 9.99 14.75
CA PRO A 513 17.93 10.17 14.46
C PRO A 513 18.38 9.79 13.02
N ARG A 514 19.60 10.22 12.69
CA ARG A 514 20.35 10.08 11.41
C ARG A 514 20.54 8.62 10.95
N PRO A 515 20.56 8.32 9.64
CA PRO A 515 21.05 7.04 9.13
C PRO A 515 22.52 7.11 8.64
N ARG A 516 23.27 6.06 8.96
CA ARG A 516 24.57 5.72 8.38
C ARG A 516 24.37 5.10 6.99
N ALA A 517 25.21 5.50 6.04
CA ALA A 517 25.27 4.98 4.69
C ALA A 517 25.85 3.55 4.65
N ALA A 518 25.25 2.68 3.82
CA ALA A 518 25.89 1.50 3.28
C ALA A 518 25.41 1.33 1.82
N ALA A 519 26.27 1.76 0.89
CA ALA A 519 26.11 1.58 -0.54
C ALA A 519 26.45 0.13 -0.92
N ARG A 520 25.57 -0.54 -1.68
CA ARG A 520 25.94 -1.64 -2.58
C ARG A 520 25.10 -1.57 -3.85
N SER A 521 25.77 -1.11 -4.91
CA SER A 521 25.38 -1.13 -6.30
C SER A 521 25.48 -2.53 -6.89
N SER A 522 24.46 -3.00 -7.60
CA SER A 522 24.63 -3.82 -8.81
C SER A 522 23.27 -4.06 -9.46
N SER A 523 23.09 -3.49 -10.64
CA SER A 523 22.05 -3.82 -11.61
C SER A 523 22.75 -4.28 -12.88
N PRO A 524 22.29 -5.35 -13.55
CA PRO A 524 22.55 -5.53 -14.96
C PRO A 524 21.27 -5.41 -15.78
N ALA A 525 21.39 -4.52 -16.77
CA ALA A 525 20.55 -4.24 -17.91
C ALA A 525 19.73 -5.42 -18.48
N ALA A 526 18.46 -5.16 -18.77
CA ALA A 526 17.67 -5.91 -19.75
C ALA A 526 17.28 -4.99 -20.92
N ARG A 527 17.65 -5.42 -22.13
CA ARG A 527 17.36 -4.79 -23.42
C ARG A 527 15.86 -4.84 -23.72
N ALA A 528 15.29 -3.73 -24.17
CA ALA A 528 13.99 -3.69 -24.85
C ALA A 528 14.17 -3.72 -26.38
N PRO A 529 13.35 -4.48 -27.13
CA PRO A 529 13.29 -4.34 -28.59
C PRO A 529 12.31 -3.25 -29.00
N SER A 530 12.74 -2.52 -30.03
CA SER A 530 12.03 -1.48 -30.78
C SER A 530 10.83 -2.00 -31.57
N ALA A 531 9.71 -1.28 -31.53
CA ALA A 531 8.66 -1.39 -32.56
C ALA A 531 8.15 0.02 -32.92
N HIS A 532 8.39 0.41 -34.16
CA HIS A 532 7.75 1.52 -34.86
C HIS A 532 6.32 1.15 -35.24
N THR A 533 5.34 2.01 -34.92
CA THR A 533 4.18 2.29 -35.78
C THR A 533 3.49 3.58 -35.33
N SER A 534 3.31 4.50 -36.28
CA SER A 534 2.61 5.79 -36.15
C SER A 534 1.09 5.63 -36.41
N PRO A 535 0.26 6.66 -36.12
CA PRO A 535 -1.09 6.50 -35.58
C PRO A 535 -2.21 6.58 -36.62
N ALA A 536 -3.32 5.87 -36.37
CA ALA A 536 -4.58 6.04 -37.08
C ALA A 536 -5.60 6.75 -36.16
N GLY A 537 -6.00 7.96 -36.54
CA GLY A 537 -6.97 8.78 -35.82
C GLY A 537 -8.40 8.29 -35.97
N TRP A 538 -9.21 8.50 -34.92
CA TRP A 538 -10.64 8.28 -34.93
C TRP A 538 -11.36 9.61 -34.71
N ARG A 539 -12.16 10.00 -35.71
CA ARG A 539 -13.08 11.15 -35.70
C ARG A 539 -14.42 10.72 -35.12
N ALA A 540 -14.93 11.44 -34.12
CA ALA A 540 -16.30 11.30 -33.66
C ALA A 540 -17.26 12.15 -34.53
N ARG A 541 -18.32 11.52 -35.05
CA ARG A 541 -19.46 12.18 -35.71
C ARG A 541 -20.46 12.64 -34.64
N ALA A 542 -20.92 13.89 -34.76
CA ALA A 542 -22.09 14.39 -34.04
C ALA A 542 -23.40 14.00 -34.77
N PRO A 543 -24.51 13.77 -34.05
CA PRO A 543 -25.81 13.56 -34.68
C PRO A 543 -26.50 14.90 -34.99
N SER A 544 -27.08 14.96 -36.19
CA SER A 544 -27.96 16.01 -36.68
C SER A 544 -29.34 15.93 -36.01
N THR A 545 -29.83 17.04 -35.46
CA THR A 545 -31.25 17.24 -35.18
C THR A 545 -31.77 18.39 -36.03
N SER A 546 -32.67 18.04 -36.95
CA SER A 546 -33.58 18.92 -37.66
C SER A 546 -34.75 19.32 -36.76
N SER A 547 -34.91 20.62 -36.52
CA SER A 547 -36.16 21.39 -36.59
C SER A 547 -35.91 22.81 -36.10
#